data_AF-A0A6M0CL10-F1
#
_entry.id   AF-A0A6M0CL10-F1
#
_cell.length_a   1.000
_cell.length_b   1.000
_cell.length_c   1.000
_cell.angle_alpha   90.00
_cell.angle_beta   90.00
_cell.angle_gamma   90.00
#
_symmetry.space_group_name_H-M   'P 1'
#
loop_
_entity.id
_entity.type
_entity.pdbx_description
1 polymer ?
#
loop_
_entity_poly.entity_id
_entity_poly.type
_entity_poly.pdbx_seq_one_letter_code
_entity_poly.pdbx_strand_id
1 'polypeptide(L)'
;MLLDIENTVIALVCLVTAVVIQRIYLKEKKQVKEAASINGIKWFGLAIFVWGLGAFFTEVLLKIGFSETHKAIIYLGLLVSLLNSLFIILSLPSIEHNQSRSMVVKMINRFTEKEFIGLYSGILVMIAFVFVITSLTNDGSSNRLIWLIDIPISLVVAFSLLMELNRAFKHREMRFMYLPSFALFILIVIAVSHRIIPLEIITEWVSVDTWKLLGSIASISFKFLFIVLFSILLYSWKFLSEKEQQQTMVNDLIMQNKELLSVNNELLKQKKVSDKKLSTVRKELEAIQKSKNVELSDRQKEVLGNLVVMGMKKSYTDIAEAMNISVDGFQTHIYQIKKILNVSGVDGKEQLINFATENNLIHFATIKSDG
;
A
#
# COMPACT_ATOMS: atom_id res chain seq x y z
N MET A 1 -24.89 -44.74 17.39
CA MET A 1 -25.79 -43.56 17.44
C MET A 1 -25.06 -42.29 17.88
N LEU A 2 -24.51 -42.18 19.09
CA LEU A 2 -23.81 -40.94 19.50
C LEU A 2 -22.55 -40.68 18.65
N LEU A 3 -21.78 -41.73 18.37
CA LEU A 3 -20.60 -41.67 17.51
C LEU A 3 -20.95 -41.33 16.05
N ASP A 4 -22.03 -41.90 15.53
CA ASP A 4 -22.54 -41.61 14.18
C ASP A 4 -22.96 -40.14 14.04
N ILE A 5 -23.63 -39.60 15.06
CA ILE A 5 -24.00 -38.18 15.11
C ILE A 5 -22.75 -37.30 15.15
N GLU A 6 -21.78 -37.62 16.01
CA GLU A 6 -20.51 -36.89 16.09
C GLU A 6 -19.78 -36.87 14.75
N ASN A 7 -19.55 -38.03 14.15
CA ASN A 7 -18.83 -38.14 12.88
C ASN A 7 -19.57 -37.44 11.75
N THR A 8 -20.90 -37.56 11.68
CA THR A 8 -21.71 -36.90 10.66
C THR A 8 -21.67 -35.38 10.80
N VAL A 9 -21.83 -34.85 12.02
CA VAL A 9 -21.79 -33.40 12.28
C VAL A 9 -20.39 -32.86 11.99
N ILE A 10 -19.33 -33.53 12.44
CA ILE A 10 -17.95 -33.11 12.19
C ILE A 10 -17.65 -33.14 10.68
N ALA A 11 -18.01 -34.22 9.98
CA ALA A 11 -17.80 -34.34 8.54
C ALA A 11 -18.48 -33.19 7.79
N LEU A 12 -19.76 -32.95 8.06
CA LEU A 12 -20.53 -31.91 7.37
C LEU A 12 -19.98 -30.51 7.65
N VAL A 13 -19.81 -30.15 8.93
CA VAL A 13 -19.35 -28.80 9.32
C VAL A 13 -17.94 -28.55 8.80
N CYS A 14 -17.02 -29.50 8.97
CA CYS A 14 -15.64 -29.31 8.57
C CYS A 14 -15.48 -29.29 7.04
N LEU A 15 -16.15 -30.18 6.29
CA LEU A 15 -16.04 -30.19 4.82
C LEU A 15 -16.63 -28.92 4.20
N VAL A 16 -17.81 -28.48 4.65
CA VAL A 16 -18.41 -27.22 4.17
C VAL A 16 -17.51 -26.04 4.51
N THR A 17 -17.01 -25.96 5.74
CA THR A 17 -16.11 -24.88 6.18
C THR A 17 -14.80 -24.88 5.38
N ALA A 18 -14.22 -26.05 5.12
CA ALA A 18 -13.01 -26.18 4.31
C ALA A 18 -13.21 -25.65 2.88
N VAL A 19 -14.36 -25.91 2.26
CA VAL A 19 -14.71 -25.34 0.94
C VAL A 19 -14.82 -23.82 1.00
N VAL A 20 -15.43 -23.27 2.04
CA VAL A 20 -15.53 -21.81 2.24
C VAL A 20 -14.14 -21.19 2.39
N ILE A 21 -13.29 -21.75 3.24
CA ILE A 21 -11.91 -21.27 3.45
C ILE A 21 -11.09 -21.40 2.16
N GLN A 22 -11.27 -22.48 1.40
CA GLN A 22 -10.61 -22.65 0.11
C GLN A 22 -11.01 -21.56 -0.90
N ARG A 23 -12.28 -21.17 -0.93
CA ARG A 23 -12.74 -20.04 -1.76
C ARG A 23 -12.12 -18.72 -1.32
N ILE A 24 -12.03 -18.49 0.00
CA ILE A 24 -11.34 -17.31 0.56
C ILE A 24 -9.87 -17.31 0.12
N TYR A 25 -9.16 -18.43 0.30
CA TYR A 25 -7.77 -18.59 -0.13
C TYR A 25 -7.58 -18.24 -1.62
N LEU A 26 -8.42 -18.78 -2.51
CA LEU A 26 -8.32 -18.51 -3.95
C LEU A 26 -8.59 -17.04 -4.30
N LYS A 27 -9.46 -16.36 -3.56
CA LYS A 27 -9.76 -14.95 -3.74
C LYS A 27 -8.58 -14.09 -3.28
N GLU A 28 -8.08 -14.32 -2.07
CA GLU A 28 -6.98 -13.54 -1.48
C GLU A 28 -5.66 -13.75 -2.24
N LYS A 29 -5.40 -14.97 -2.74
CA LYS A 29 -4.25 -15.26 -3.60
C LYS A 29 -4.18 -14.40 -4.86
N LYS A 30 -5.30 -13.91 -5.36
CA LYS A 30 -5.35 -13.02 -6.54
C LYS A 30 -5.12 -11.54 -6.19
N GLN A 31 -5.32 -11.15 -4.94
CA GLN A 31 -5.34 -9.75 -4.50
C GLN A 31 -4.08 -9.33 -3.74
N VAL A 32 -3.41 -10.25 -3.05
CA VAL A 32 -2.36 -9.95 -2.06
C VAL A 32 -0.96 -10.32 -2.59
N LYS A 33 0.04 -9.44 -2.33
CA LYS A 33 1.45 -9.67 -2.69
C LYS A 33 2.25 -10.42 -1.59
N GLU A 34 1.78 -10.44 -0.35
CA GLU A 34 2.47 -11.11 0.76
C GLU A 34 2.13 -12.61 0.83
N ALA A 35 3.13 -13.46 0.60
CA ALA A 35 2.97 -14.91 0.55
C ALA A 35 2.71 -15.56 1.93
N ALA A 36 3.15 -14.93 3.03
CA ALA A 36 3.17 -15.56 4.35
C ALA A 36 1.77 -15.67 5.00
N SER A 37 0.94 -14.62 4.91
CA SER A 37 -0.43 -14.62 5.44
C SER A 37 -1.34 -15.57 4.65
N ILE A 38 -1.20 -15.58 3.32
CA ILE A 38 -1.95 -16.46 2.39
C ILE A 38 -1.67 -17.95 2.66
N ASN A 39 -0.42 -18.32 2.96
CA ASN A 39 -0.08 -19.70 3.28
C ASN A 39 -0.75 -20.18 4.58
N GLY A 40 -0.97 -19.29 5.55
CA GLY A 40 -1.70 -19.62 6.78
C GLY A 40 -3.14 -20.05 6.51
N ILE A 41 -3.83 -19.33 5.62
CA ILE A 41 -5.21 -19.65 5.21
C ILE A 41 -5.26 -21.04 4.58
N LYS A 42 -4.29 -21.36 3.72
CA LYS A 42 -4.17 -22.69 3.09
C LYS A 42 -4.01 -23.80 4.13
N TRP A 43 -3.02 -23.67 5.02
CA TRP A 43 -2.74 -24.70 6.03
C TRP A 43 -3.89 -24.86 7.02
N PHE A 44 -4.52 -23.77 7.44
CA PHE A 44 -5.72 -23.82 8.26
C PHE A 44 -6.90 -24.52 7.56
N GLY A 45 -7.16 -24.21 6.28
CA GLY A 45 -8.17 -24.89 5.48
C GLY A 45 -7.91 -26.39 5.36
N LEU A 46 -6.65 -26.79 5.17
CA LEU A 46 -6.24 -28.19 5.14
C LEU A 46 -6.41 -28.90 6.49
N ALA A 47 -6.15 -28.20 7.61
CA ALA A 47 -6.38 -28.74 8.97
C ALA A 47 -7.84 -29.12 9.19
N ILE A 48 -8.77 -28.24 8.80
CA ILE A 48 -10.22 -28.49 8.89
C ILE A 48 -10.63 -29.58 7.90
N PHE A 49 -10.11 -29.55 6.67
CA PHE A 49 -10.42 -30.55 5.66
C PHE A 49 -10.09 -31.97 6.13
N VAL A 50 -8.91 -32.16 6.73
CA VAL A 50 -8.50 -33.47 7.25
C VAL A 50 -9.40 -33.97 8.38
N TRP A 51 -9.87 -33.10 9.28
CA TRP A 51 -10.87 -33.52 10.27
C TRP A 51 -12.18 -33.96 9.62
N GLY A 52 -12.68 -33.22 8.64
CA GLY A 52 -13.92 -33.57 7.94
C GLY A 52 -13.81 -34.88 7.16
N LEU A 53 -12.70 -35.05 6.44
CA LEU A 53 -12.41 -36.25 5.65
C LEU A 53 -12.16 -37.47 6.55
N GLY A 54 -11.48 -37.29 7.69
CA GLY A 54 -11.30 -38.34 8.69
C GLY A 54 -12.60 -38.83 9.32
N ALA A 55 -13.49 -37.91 9.70
CA ALA A 55 -14.81 -38.24 10.22
C ALA A 55 -15.68 -38.95 9.16
N PHE A 56 -15.64 -38.48 7.92
CA PHE A 56 -16.34 -39.12 6.79
C PHE A 56 -15.86 -40.56 6.56
N PHE A 57 -14.55 -40.79 6.49
CA PHE A 57 -14.01 -42.13 6.29
C PHE A 57 -14.29 -43.05 7.47
N THR A 58 -14.25 -42.53 8.70
CA THR A 58 -14.63 -43.31 9.90
C THR A 58 -16.08 -43.78 9.80
N GLU A 59 -17.00 -42.89 9.43
CA GLU A 59 -18.41 -43.22 9.24
C GLU A 59 -18.63 -44.27 8.12
N VAL A 60 -17.91 -44.14 7.00
CA VAL A 60 -17.96 -45.11 5.90
C VAL A 60 -17.48 -46.48 6.36
N LEU A 61 -16.37 -46.55 7.10
CA LEU A 61 -15.85 -47.82 7.63
C LEU A 61 -16.81 -48.47 8.62
N LEU A 62 -17.43 -47.69 9.52
CA LEU A 62 -18.45 -48.22 10.44
C LEU A 62 -19.65 -48.80 9.67
N LYS A 63 -20.11 -48.13 8.61
CA LYS A 63 -21.21 -48.62 7.75
C LYS A 63 -20.86 -49.87 6.95
N ILE A 64 -19.59 -50.06 6.60
CA ILE A 64 -19.10 -51.27 5.93
C ILE A 64 -19.01 -52.47 6.91
N GLY A 65 -19.20 -52.25 8.21
CA GLY A 65 -19.25 -53.29 9.23
C GLY A 65 -17.97 -53.43 10.06
N PHE A 66 -17.04 -52.48 9.98
CA PHE A 66 -15.91 -52.43 10.90
C PHE A 66 -16.37 -52.03 12.31
N SER A 67 -15.85 -52.69 13.35
CA SER A 67 -16.11 -52.30 14.73
C SER A 67 -15.39 -51.00 15.09
N GLU A 68 -15.92 -50.22 16.04
CA GLU A 68 -15.29 -48.99 16.56
C GLU A 68 -13.86 -49.21 17.08
N THR A 69 -13.58 -50.43 17.54
CA THR A 69 -12.28 -50.85 18.08
C THR A 69 -11.35 -51.45 17.03
N HIS A 70 -11.76 -51.51 15.77
CA HIS A 70 -10.95 -52.08 14.71
C HIS A 70 -9.69 -51.25 14.49
N LYS A 71 -8.53 -51.91 14.39
CA LYS A 71 -7.21 -51.26 14.26
C LYS A 71 -7.16 -50.24 13.12
N ALA A 72 -7.82 -50.52 12.00
CA ALA A 72 -7.89 -49.61 10.86
C ALA A 72 -8.54 -48.25 11.19
N ILE A 73 -9.63 -48.23 11.98
CA ILE A 73 -10.30 -46.99 12.40
C ILE A 73 -9.38 -46.19 13.34
N ILE A 74 -8.69 -46.89 14.24
CA ILE A 74 -7.76 -46.27 15.18
C ILE A 74 -6.55 -45.66 14.46
N TYR A 75 -5.95 -46.38 13.51
CA TYR A 75 -4.82 -45.86 12.72
C TYR A 75 -5.22 -44.69 11.83
N LEU A 76 -6.42 -44.75 11.23
CA LEU A 76 -6.97 -43.62 10.48
C LEU A 76 -7.17 -42.41 11.40
N GLY A 77 -7.74 -42.60 12.60
CA GLY A 77 -7.92 -41.56 13.60
C GLY A 77 -6.61 -40.92 14.04
N LEU A 78 -5.58 -41.73 14.28
CA LEU A 78 -4.24 -41.26 14.60
C LEU A 78 -3.64 -40.44 13.44
N LEU A 79 -3.70 -40.96 12.21
CA LEU A 79 -3.21 -40.27 11.01
C LEU A 79 -3.88 -38.89 10.86
N VAL A 80 -5.21 -38.85 10.98
CA VAL A 80 -6.01 -37.63 10.89
C VAL A 80 -5.60 -36.62 11.96
N SER A 81 -5.39 -37.07 13.21
CA SER A 81 -4.99 -36.19 14.32
C SER A 81 -3.58 -35.60 14.12
N LEU A 82 -2.64 -36.42 13.66
CA LEU A 82 -1.26 -36.00 13.40
C LEU A 82 -1.16 -35.05 12.20
N LEU A 83 -1.86 -35.36 11.09
CA LEU A 83 -1.94 -34.46 9.93
C LEU A 83 -2.60 -33.13 10.29
N ASN A 84 -3.66 -33.16 11.10
CA ASN A 84 -4.27 -31.94 11.60
C ASN A 84 -3.28 -31.11 12.43
N SER A 85 -2.58 -31.73 13.39
CA SER A 85 -1.56 -31.06 14.20
C SER A 85 -0.47 -30.42 13.33
N LEU A 86 0.02 -31.11 12.30
CA LEU A 86 0.98 -30.55 11.33
C LEU A 86 0.43 -29.30 10.64
N PHE A 87 -0.78 -29.36 10.11
CA PHE A 87 -1.38 -28.25 9.39
C PHE A 87 -1.68 -27.05 10.29
N ILE A 88 -2.08 -27.29 11.55
CA ILE A 88 -2.23 -26.23 12.54
C ILE A 88 -0.88 -25.56 12.80
N ILE A 89 0.16 -26.36 13.08
CA ILE A 89 1.54 -25.86 13.32
C ILE A 89 2.00 -24.98 12.16
N LEU A 90 1.83 -25.44 10.92
CA LEU A 90 2.19 -24.69 9.70
C LEU A 90 1.37 -23.41 9.50
N SER A 91 0.16 -23.32 10.08
CA SER A 91 -0.66 -22.12 10.01
C SER A 91 -0.26 -21.04 11.03
N LEU A 92 0.43 -21.41 12.12
CA LEU A 92 0.77 -20.49 13.22
C LEU A 92 1.67 -19.31 12.80
N PRO A 93 2.73 -19.48 11.98
CA PRO A 93 3.59 -18.37 11.58
C PRO A 93 2.84 -17.22 10.88
N SER A 94 1.74 -17.55 10.19
CA SER A 94 0.91 -16.60 9.44
C SER A 94 0.00 -15.77 10.33
N ILE A 95 -0.09 -16.06 11.63
CA ILE A 95 -0.83 -15.24 12.58
C ILE A 95 0.01 -14.00 12.90
N GLU A 96 -0.37 -12.82 12.42
CA GLU A 96 0.40 -11.59 12.63
C GLU A 96 0.19 -10.98 14.03
N HIS A 97 1.30 -10.68 14.71
CA HIS A 97 1.32 -9.90 15.96
C HIS A 97 2.72 -9.33 16.25
N ASN A 98 2.79 -8.22 16.99
CA ASN A 98 4.05 -7.52 17.31
C ASN A 98 4.85 -8.12 18.49
N GLN A 99 4.38 -9.20 19.10
CA GLN A 99 5.03 -9.83 20.27
C GLN A 99 6.02 -10.93 19.89
N SER A 100 6.88 -11.32 20.84
CA SER A 100 7.82 -12.43 20.66
C SER A 100 7.09 -13.73 20.33
N ARG A 101 7.53 -14.41 19.27
CA ARG A 101 6.94 -15.68 18.81
C ARG A 101 7.11 -16.80 19.84
N SER A 102 6.16 -17.72 19.90
CA SER A 102 6.28 -18.96 20.68
C SER A 102 7.48 -19.80 20.22
N MET A 103 7.97 -20.68 21.09
CA MET A 103 9.14 -21.53 20.79
C MET A 103 8.88 -22.41 19.56
N VAL A 104 7.66 -22.93 19.42
CA VAL A 104 7.24 -23.74 18.27
C VAL A 104 7.26 -22.92 16.99
N VAL A 105 6.71 -21.70 16.97
CA VAL A 105 6.77 -20.83 15.79
C VAL A 105 8.20 -20.43 15.44
N LYS A 106 9.05 -20.15 16.44
CA LYS A 106 10.48 -19.88 16.21
C LYS A 106 11.21 -21.07 15.60
N MET A 107 10.85 -22.30 15.97
CA MET A 107 11.42 -23.52 15.41
C MET A 107 10.99 -23.71 13.96
N ILE A 108 9.70 -23.56 13.64
CA ILE A 108 9.18 -23.70 12.27
C ILE A 108 9.84 -22.68 11.34
N ASN A 109 9.96 -21.42 11.77
CA ASN A 109 10.56 -20.36 10.95
C ASN A 109 12.05 -20.57 10.63
N ARG A 110 12.73 -21.53 11.28
CA ARG A 110 14.11 -21.91 10.94
C ARG A 110 14.20 -22.85 9.74
N PHE A 111 13.09 -23.45 9.35
CA PHE A 111 12.99 -24.39 8.24
C PHE A 111 12.09 -23.83 7.15
N THR A 112 12.34 -24.23 5.90
CA THR A 112 11.34 -24.04 4.84
C THR A 112 10.14 -24.95 5.08
N GLU A 113 8.97 -24.60 4.53
CA GLU A 113 7.75 -25.43 4.68
C GLU A 113 7.99 -26.89 4.26
N LYS A 114 8.75 -27.10 3.17
CA LYS A 114 9.05 -28.45 2.65
C LYS A 114 9.98 -29.24 3.58
N GLU A 115 11.01 -28.59 4.12
CA GLU A 115 11.94 -29.22 5.07
C GLU A 115 11.22 -29.58 6.37
N PHE A 116 10.37 -28.70 6.88
CA PHE A 116 9.62 -28.97 8.10
C PHE A 116 8.65 -30.13 7.92
N ILE A 117 7.94 -30.20 6.79
CA ILE A 117 7.07 -31.34 6.45
C ILE A 117 7.89 -32.62 6.33
N GLY A 118 9.07 -32.58 5.69
CA GLY A 118 9.98 -33.73 5.58
C GLY A 118 10.45 -34.22 6.95
N LEU A 119 10.84 -33.31 7.85
CA LEU A 119 11.29 -33.64 9.20
C LEU A 119 10.15 -34.19 10.06
N TYR A 120 8.98 -33.54 10.04
CA TYR A 120 7.81 -33.99 10.80
C TYR A 120 7.33 -35.36 10.33
N SER A 121 7.20 -35.56 9.00
CA SER A 121 6.82 -36.86 8.44
C SER A 121 7.85 -37.95 8.71
N GLY A 122 9.16 -37.64 8.66
CA GLY A 122 10.22 -38.58 9.02
C GLY A 122 10.11 -39.06 10.46
N ILE A 123 9.87 -38.14 11.41
CA ILE A 123 9.64 -38.49 12.83
C ILE A 123 8.39 -39.37 12.96
N LEU A 124 7.30 -39.02 12.27
CA LEU A 124 6.07 -39.82 12.32
C LEU A 124 6.24 -41.21 11.74
N VAL A 125 6.96 -41.37 10.62
CA VAL A 125 7.24 -42.67 10.02
C VAL A 125 8.09 -43.52 10.96
N MET A 126 9.10 -42.93 11.60
CA MET A 126 9.92 -43.63 12.61
C MET A 126 9.06 -44.11 13.78
N ILE A 127 8.20 -43.24 14.33
CA ILE A 127 7.31 -43.59 15.43
C ILE A 127 6.30 -44.66 14.99
N ALA A 128 5.66 -44.47 13.84
CA ALA A 128 4.71 -45.44 13.27
C ALA A 128 5.38 -46.81 13.05
N PHE A 129 6.62 -46.84 12.56
CA PHE A 129 7.38 -48.07 12.38
C PHE A 129 7.61 -48.81 13.70
N VAL A 130 8.07 -48.10 14.75
CA VAL A 130 8.24 -48.67 16.09
C VAL A 130 6.92 -49.27 16.61
N PHE A 131 5.81 -48.58 16.39
CA PHE A 131 4.49 -49.05 16.82
C PHE A 131 3.96 -50.24 16.02
N VAL A 132 4.16 -50.27 14.70
CA VAL A 132 3.79 -51.41 13.85
C VAL A 132 4.58 -52.65 14.27
N ILE A 133 5.90 -52.53 14.42
CA ILE A 133 6.76 -53.63 14.88
C ILE A 133 6.31 -54.13 16.25
N THR A 134 6.07 -53.22 17.21
CA THR A 134 5.62 -53.58 18.56
C THR A 134 4.24 -54.26 18.55
N SER A 135 3.32 -53.81 17.68
CA SER A 135 1.98 -54.39 17.55
C SER A 135 1.98 -55.75 16.88
N LEU A 136 2.90 -56.02 15.96
CA LEU A 136 3.09 -57.34 15.34
C LEU A 136 3.70 -58.36 16.30
N THR A 137 4.50 -57.90 17.26
CA THR A 137 5.16 -58.78 18.25
C THR A 137 4.33 -59.06 19.51
N ASN A 138 3.31 -58.25 19.80
CA ASN A 138 2.50 -58.36 21.01
C ASN A 138 1.00 -58.34 20.70
N ASP A 139 0.37 -59.52 20.66
CA ASP A 139 -1.08 -59.68 20.45
C ASP A 139 -1.93 -59.04 21.57
N GLY A 140 -1.34 -58.80 22.74
CA GLY A 140 -1.98 -58.13 23.89
C GLY A 140 -1.82 -56.60 23.92
N SER A 141 -1.22 -55.98 22.90
CA SER A 141 -1.02 -54.53 22.89
C SER A 141 -2.36 -53.80 22.78
N SER A 142 -2.81 -53.22 23.90
CA SER A 142 -4.08 -52.48 23.96
C SER A 142 -4.06 -51.32 22.96
N ASN A 143 -5.17 -51.17 22.22
CA ASN A 143 -5.44 -50.08 21.28
C ASN A 143 -5.20 -48.66 21.86
N ARG A 144 -5.09 -48.53 23.19
CA ARG A 144 -4.82 -47.28 23.91
C ARG A 144 -3.37 -46.79 23.76
N LEU A 145 -2.40 -47.70 23.59
CA LEU A 145 -0.99 -47.34 23.37
C LEU A 145 -0.82 -46.51 22.08
N ILE A 146 -1.66 -46.74 21.07
CA ILE A 146 -1.60 -46.05 19.77
C ILE A 146 -1.89 -44.54 19.94
N TRP A 147 -2.76 -44.18 20.88
CA TRP A 147 -3.09 -42.79 21.17
C TRP A 147 -2.02 -42.06 21.98
N LEU A 148 -1.06 -42.77 22.56
CA LEU A 148 -0.02 -42.19 23.42
C LEU A 148 0.87 -41.18 22.69
N ILE A 149 1.09 -41.37 21.39
CA ILE A 149 1.90 -40.50 20.53
C ILE A 149 1.21 -39.16 20.28
N ASP A 150 -0.11 -39.18 20.10
CA ASP A 150 -0.91 -38.03 19.68
C ASP A 150 -1.02 -36.99 20.82
N ILE A 151 -1.02 -37.44 22.07
CA ILE A 151 -1.21 -36.61 23.26
C ILE A 151 -0.17 -35.50 23.40
N PRO A 152 1.15 -35.78 23.49
CA PRO A 152 2.15 -34.72 23.66
C PRO A 152 2.16 -33.76 22.49
N ILE A 153 1.95 -34.26 21.27
CA ILE A 153 1.87 -33.43 20.06
C ILE A 153 0.67 -32.49 20.16
N SER A 154 -0.52 -33.04 20.39
CA SER A 154 -1.77 -32.27 20.51
C SER A 154 -1.71 -31.23 21.62
N LEU A 155 -1.12 -31.54 22.78
CA LEU A 155 -0.94 -30.58 23.88
C LEU A 155 0.04 -29.46 23.52
N VAL A 156 1.17 -29.78 22.89
CA VAL A 156 2.14 -28.77 22.43
C VAL A 156 1.50 -27.86 21.38
N VAL A 157 0.71 -28.41 20.45
CA VAL A 157 -0.05 -27.63 19.47
C VAL A 157 -1.10 -26.75 20.15
N ALA A 158 -1.89 -27.30 21.07
CA ALA A 158 -2.92 -26.56 21.80
C ALA A 158 -2.34 -25.40 22.62
N PHE A 159 -1.20 -25.62 23.28
CA PHE A 159 -0.51 -24.57 24.01
C PHE A 159 0.06 -23.50 23.07
N SER A 160 0.65 -23.90 21.95
CA SER A 160 1.16 -22.96 20.94
C SER A 160 0.04 -22.12 20.33
N LEU A 161 -1.11 -22.74 20.04
CA LEU A 161 -2.34 -22.06 19.63
C LEU A 161 -2.80 -21.03 20.66
N LEU A 162 -2.89 -21.41 21.93
CA LEU A 162 -3.31 -20.52 23.01
C LEU A 162 -2.41 -19.29 23.08
N MET A 163 -1.08 -19.48 22.99
CA MET A 163 -0.13 -18.38 23.00
C MET A 163 -0.30 -17.45 21.79
N GLU A 164 -0.29 -17.98 20.57
CA GLU A 164 -0.35 -17.15 19.35
C GLU A 164 -1.71 -16.47 19.19
N LEU A 165 -2.82 -17.14 19.49
CA LEU A 165 -4.16 -16.55 19.45
C LEU A 165 -4.30 -15.42 20.48
N ASN A 166 -3.90 -15.63 21.73
CA ASN A 166 -3.96 -14.59 22.76
C ASN A 166 -3.12 -13.36 22.40
N ARG A 167 -1.93 -13.58 21.83
CA ARG A 167 -1.04 -12.49 21.37
C ARG A 167 -1.64 -11.74 20.19
N ALA A 168 -2.22 -12.45 19.22
CA ALA A 168 -2.88 -11.84 18.08
C ALA A 168 -4.11 -11.03 18.49
N PHE A 169 -4.98 -11.58 19.33
CA PHE A 169 -6.15 -10.86 19.80
C PHE A 169 -5.79 -9.65 20.66
N LYS A 170 -4.74 -9.75 21.50
CA LYS A 170 -4.24 -8.61 22.28
C LYS A 170 -3.67 -7.51 21.39
N HIS A 171 -2.91 -7.87 20.34
CA HIS A 171 -2.39 -6.92 19.35
C HIS A 171 -3.51 -6.14 18.65
N ARG A 172 -4.65 -6.80 18.43
CA ARG A 172 -5.82 -6.24 17.72
C ARG A 172 -6.85 -5.62 18.67
N GLU A 173 -6.47 -5.34 19.92
CA GLU A 173 -7.31 -4.77 20.97
C GLU A 173 -8.58 -5.58 21.33
N MET A 174 -8.68 -6.83 20.89
CA MET A 174 -9.80 -7.74 21.18
C MET A 174 -9.59 -8.50 22.49
N ARG A 175 -9.50 -7.79 23.62
CA ARG A 175 -9.18 -8.39 24.94
C ARG A 175 -10.18 -9.47 25.39
N PHE A 176 -11.43 -9.38 24.98
CA PHE A 176 -12.48 -10.36 25.31
C PHE A 176 -12.24 -11.75 24.70
N MET A 177 -11.41 -11.85 23.65
CA MET A 177 -11.11 -13.11 22.96
C MET A 177 -10.16 -14.03 23.74
N TYR A 178 -9.62 -13.56 24.87
CA TYR A 178 -8.83 -14.40 25.78
C TYR A 178 -9.67 -15.57 26.33
N LEU A 179 -10.92 -15.29 26.74
CA LEU A 179 -11.78 -16.31 27.34
C LEU A 179 -12.13 -17.43 26.35
N PRO A 180 -12.61 -17.14 25.11
CA PRO A 180 -12.77 -18.15 24.07
C PRO A 180 -11.49 -18.92 23.74
N SER A 181 -10.33 -18.26 23.69
CA SER A 181 -9.04 -18.92 23.39
C SER A 181 -8.63 -19.88 24.52
N PHE A 182 -8.84 -19.49 25.77
CA PHE A 182 -8.61 -20.34 26.93
C PHE A 182 -9.61 -21.51 27.00
N ALA A 183 -10.88 -21.26 26.70
CA ALA A 183 -11.91 -22.30 26.60
C ALA A 183 -11.55 -23.33 25.53
N LEU A 184 -11.05 -22.89 24.36
CA LEU A 184 -10.55 -23.80 23.33
C LEU A 184 -9.44 -24.71 23.87
N PHE A 185 -8.45 -24.16 24.58
CA PHE A 185 -7.38 -24.94 25.19
C PHE A 185 -7.91 -25.98 26.18
N ILE A 186 -8.79 -25.58 27.10
CA ILE A 186 -9.40 -26.49 28.08
C ILE A 186 -10.19 -27.61 27.37
N LEU A 187 -10.98 -27.28 26.35
CA LEU A 187 -11.75 -28.27 25.61
C LEU A 187 -10.86 -29.28 24.86
N ILE A 188 -9.72 -28.84 24.31
CA ILE A 188 -8.74 -29.76 23.72
C ILE A 188 -8.15 -30.68 24.80
N VAL A 189 -7.77 -30.13 25.96
CA VAL A 189 -7.24 -30.94 27.08
C VAL A 189 -8.26 -31.99 27.53
N ILE A 190 -9.54 -31.61 27.66
CA ILE A 190 -10.62 -32.54 28.03
C ILE A 190 -10.79 -33.61 26.95
N ALA A 191 -10.86 -33.22 25.67
CA ALA A 191 -11.06 -34.15 24.56
C ALA A 191 -9.90 -35.15 24.41
N VAL A 192 -8.65 -34.69 24.56
CA VAL A 192 -7.45 -35.54 24.57
C VAL A 192 -7.46 -36.45 25.80
N SER A 193 -7.78 -35.93 26.99
CA SER A 193 -7.85 -36.74 28.22
C SER A 193 -8.92 -37.83 28.14
N HIS A 194 -10.08 -37.52 27.55
CA HIS A 194 -11.16 -38.48 27.36
C HIS A 194 -10.72 -39.72 26.55
N ARG A 195 -9.77 -39.58 25.62
CA ARG A 195 -9.22 -40.71 24.84
C ARG A 195 -8.32 -41.63 25.65
N ILE A 196 -7.79 -41.17 26.78
CA ILE A 196 -6.77 -41.87 27.57
C ILE A 196 -7.40 -42.74 28.65
N ILE A 197 -8.41 -42.20 29.35
CA ILE A 197 -8.87 -42.78 30.61
C ILE A 197 -9.57 -44.12 30.35
N PRO A 198 -9.09 -45.22 30.97
CA PRO A 198 -9.75 -46.52 30.93
C PRO A 198 -11.21 -46.45 31.37
N LEU A 199 -12.10 -47.02 30.57
CA LEU A 199 -13.53 -47.15 30.93
C LEU A 199 -13.71 -47.85 32.28
N GLU A 200 -12.83 -48.82 32.61
CA GLU A 200 -12.84 -49.56 33.89
C GLU A 200 -12.66 -48.66 35.12
N ILE A 201 -11.87 -47.59 35.01
CA ILE A 201 -11.62 -46.64 36.12
C ILE A 201 -12.78 -45.66 36.25
N ILE A 202 -13.42 -45.31 35.13
CA ILE A 202 -14.49 -44.31 35.10
C ILE A 202 -15.81 -44.89 35.61
N THR A 203 -16.07 -46.18 35.38
CA THR A 203 -17.29 -46.85 35.83
C THR A 203 -17.51 -46.77 37.34
N GLU A 204 -16.47 -46.48 38.13
CA GLU A 204 -16.58 -46.23 39.57
C GLU A 204 -17.12 -44.83 39.93
N TRP A 205 -17.00 -43.86 39.02
CA TRP A 205 -17.31 -42.44 39.30
C TRP A 205 -18.46 -41.90 38.46
N VAL A 206 -18.60 -42.36 37.21
CA VAL A 206 -19.55 -41.83 36.23
C VAL A 206 -20.07 -42.96 35.33
N SER A 207 -21.33 -42.89 34.89
CA SER A 207 -21.84 -43.87 33.92
C SER A 207 -21.12 -43.77 32.57
N VAL A 208 -20.92 -44.92 31.92
CA VAL A 208 -20.22 -45.01 30.62
C VAL A 208 -20.85 -44.10 29.57
N ASP A 209 -22.17 -44.00 29.55
CA ASP A 209 -22.88 -43.16 28.58
C ASP A 209 -22.65 -41.67 28.83
N THR A 210 -22.61 -41.24 30.09
CA THR A 210 -22.30 -39.84 30.44
C THR A 210 -20.86 -39.49 30.08
N TRP A 211 -19.93 -40.42 30.31
CA TRP A 211 -18.54 -40.23 29.91
C TRP A 211 -18.39 -40.07 28.40
N LYS A 212 -18.97 -40.99 27.62
CA LYS A 212 -19.00 -40.94 26.16
C LYS A 212 -19.64 -39.65 25.63
N LEU A 213 -20.74 -39.22 26.26
CA LEU A 213 -21.43 -37.97 25.92
C LEU A 213 -20.55 -36.74 26.19
N LEU A 214 -19.88 -36.68 27.34
CA LEU A 214 -18.95 -35.60 27.67
C LEU A 214 -17.80 -35.51 26.66
N GLY A 215 -17.21 -36.65 26.30
CA GLY A 215 -16.15 -36.73 25.29
C GLY A 215 -16.60 -36.23 23.93
N SER A 216 -17.78 -36.65 23.48
CA SER A 216 -18.37 -36.24 22.21
C SER A 216 -18.67 -34.74 22.18
N ILE A 217 -19.28 -34.21 23.24
CA ILE A 217 -19.55 -32.76 23.37
C ILE A 217 -18.24 -31.97 23.35
N ALA A 218 -17.22 -32.38 24.11
CA ALA A 218 -15.93 -31.72 24.10
C ALA A 218 -15.30 -31.76 22.70
N SER A 219 -15.33 -32.92 22.05
CA SER A 219 -14.78 -33.17 20.71
C SER A 219 -15.41 -32.27 19.64
N ILE A 220 -16.73 -32.12 19.65
CA ILE A 220 -17.46 -31.25 18.73
C ILE A 220 -17.22 -29.78 19.07
N SER A 221 -17.33 -29.42 20.36
CA SER A 221 -17.25 -28.03 20.82
C SER A 221 -15.90 -27.40 20.53
N PHE A 222 -14.79 -28.10 20.75
CA PHE A 222 -13.47 -27.53 20.48
C PHE A 222 -13.27 -27.28 18.98
N LYS A 223 -13.72 -28.20 18.10
CA LYS A 223 -13.57 -28.04 16.64
C LYS A 223 -14.40 -26.86 16.15
N PHE A 224 -15.62 -26.71 16.64
CA PHE A 224 -16.47 -25.58 16.30
C PHE A 224 -15.87 -24.26 16.79
N LEU A 225 -15.45 -24.21 18.06
CA LEU A 225 -14.82 -23.02 18.64
C LEU A 225 -13.53 -22.65 17.90
N PHE A 226 -12.72 -23.65 17.52
CA PHE A 226 -11.52 -23.47 16.70
C PHE A 226 -11.85 -22.81 15.36
N ILE A 227 -12.85 -23.33 14.64
CA ILE A 227 -13.33 -22.76 13.37
C ILE A 227 -13.78 -21.31 13.55
N VAL A 228 -14.57 -21.02 14.57
CA VAL A 228 -15.08 -19.66 14.85
C VAL A 228 -13.95 -18.70 15.16
N LEU A 229 -13.03 -19.07 16.05
CA LEU A 229 -11.91 -18.22 16.45
C LEU A 229 -11.01 -17.86 15.27
N PHE A 230 -10.69 -18.83 14.43
CA PHE A 230 -9.90 -18.57 13.24
C PHE A 230 -10.68 -17.80 12.18
N SER A 231 -11.99 -18.03 12.02
CA SER A 231 -12.81 -17.22 11.11
C SER A 231 -12.82 -15.75 11.53
N ILE A 232 -12.92 -15.47 12.84
CA ILE A 232 -12.78 -14.13 13.40
C ILE A 232 -11.37 -13.57 13.14
N LEU A 233 -10.33 -14.39 13.32
CA LEU A 233 -8.95 -13.97 13.07
C LEU A 233 -8.72 -13.61 11.60
N LEU A 234 -9.26 -14.39 10.65
CA LEU A 234 -9.19 -14.13 9.22
C LEU A 234 -9.95 -12.85 8.85
N TYR A 235 -11.18 -12.68 9.34
CA TYR A 235 -11.98 -11.49 9.08
C TYR A 235 -11.32 -10.22 9.65
N SER A 236 -10.83 -10.32 10.89
CA SER A 236 -10.13 -9.22 11.54
C SER A 236 -8.83 -8.87 10.82
N TRP A 237 -8.09 -9.86 10.30
CA TRP A 237 -6.88 -9.60 9.50
C TRP A 237 -7.23 -8.82 8.23
N LYS A 238 -8.28 -9.23 7.52
CA LYS A 238 -8.75 -8.52 6.33
C LYS A 238 -9.08 -7.05 6.62
N PHE A 239 -9.79 -6.80 7.73
CA PHE A 239 -10.13 -5.44 8.14
C PHE A 239 -8.89 -4.59 8.46
N LEU A 240 -7.88 -5.18 9.11
CA LEU A 240 -6.60 -4.51 9.39
C LEU A 240 -5.84 -4.19 8.11
N SER A 241 -5.74 -5.15 7.20
CA SER A 241 -5.04 -4.98 5.91
C SER A 241 -5.70 -3.89 5.05
N GLU A 242 -7.04 -3.86 4.99
CA GLU A 242 -7.77 -2.80 4.28
C GLU A 242 -7.50 -1.41 4.89
N LYS A 243 -7.45 -1.31 6.22
CA LYS A 243 -7.17 -0.06 6.92
C LYS A 243 -5.72 0.41 6.70
N GLU A 244 -4.74 -0.50 6.72
CA GLU A 244 -3.33 -0.19 6.45
C GLU A 244 -3.14 0.28 5.00
N GLN A 245 -3.82 -0.37 4.04
CA GLN A 245 -3.80 0.04 2.64
C GLN A 245 -4.40 1.45 2.47
N GLN A 246 -5.53 1.73 3.12
CA GLN A 246 -6.14 3.06 3.12
C GLN A 246 -5.22 4.11 3.73
N GLN A 247 -4.57 3.80 4.86
CA GLN A 247 -3.63 4.72 5.50
C GLN A 247 -2.42 5.02 4.61
N THR A 248 -1.89 4.01 3.92
CA THR A 248 -0.78 4.16 2.98
C THR A 248 -1.18 5.08 1.82
N MET A 249 -2.37 4.87 1.24
CA MET A 249 -2.90 5.71 0.17
C MET A 249 -3.09 7.17 0.63
N VAL A 250 -3.57 7.38 1.85
CA VAL A 250 -3.69 8.73 2.43
C VAL A 250 -2.32 9.38 2.61
N ASN A 251 -1.31 8.65 3.09
CA ASN A 251 0.04 9.18 3.26
C ASN A 251 0.68 9.56 1.91
N ASP A 252 0.50 8.73 0.88
CA ASP A 252 0.97 9.02 -0.48
C ASP A 252 0.28 10.26 -1.06
N LEU A 253 -1.03 10.38 -0.88
CA LEU A 253 -1.78 11.57 -1.30
C LEU A 253 -1.33 12.83 -0.55
N ILE A 254 -1.03 12.73 0.75
CA ILE A 254 -0.47 13.85 1.53
C ILE A 254 0.90 14.25 0.98
N MET A 255 1.75 13.29 0.61
CA MET A 255 3.07 13.55 0.03
C MET A 255 2.96 14.24 -1.34
N GLN A 256 2.13 13.69 -2.24
CA GLN A 256 1.88 14.31 -3.55
C GLN A 256 1.28 15.70 -3.43
N ASN A 257 0.37 15.93 -2.48
CA ASN A 257 -0.21 17.25 -2.26
C ASN A 257 0.84 18.25 -1.74
N LYS A 258 1.77 17.83 -0.88
CA LYS A 258 2.90 18.67 -0.47
C LYS A 258 3.81 19.04 -1.65
N GLU A 259 4.12 18.08 -2.52
CA GLU A 259 4.91 18.33 -3.74
C GLU A 259 4.20 19.31 -4.67
N LEU A 260 2.91 19.08 -4.96
CA LEU A 260 2.11 19.98 -5.79
C LEU A 260 2.04 21.40 -5.22
N LEU A 261 1.87 21.55 -3.90
CA LEU A 261 1.89 22.85 -3.25
C LEU A 261 3.25 23.54 -3.40
N SER A 262 4.36 22.81 -3.32
CA SER A 262 5.70 23.36 -3.52
C SER A 262 5.89 23.88 -4.95
N VAL A 263 5.52 23.09 -5.96
CA VAL A 263 5.59 23.45 -7.37
C VAL A 263 4.68 24.65 -7.67
N ASN A 264 3.46 24.65 -7.16
CA ASN A 264 2.52 25.75 -7.38
C ASN A 264 3.02 27.07 -6.76
N ASN A 265 3.66 27.01 -5.59
CA ASN A 265 4.31 28.17 -4.97
C ASN A 265 5.48 28.71 -5.80
N GLU A 266 6.30 27.83 -6.40
CA GLU A 266 7.36 28.24 -7.32
C GLU A 266 6.81 28.88 -8.60
N LEU A 267 5.79 28.29 -9.21
CA LEU A 267 5.11 28.86 -10.37
C LEU A 267 4.51 30.23 -10.07
N LEU A 268 3.90 30.42 -8.89
CA LEU A 268 3.39 31.72 -8.45
C LEU A 268 4.51 32.77 -8.31
N LYS A 269 5.68 32.38 -7.80
CA LYS A 269 6.86 33.27 -7.74
C LYS A 269 7.33 33.64 -9.15
N GLN A 270 7.45 32.67 -10.05
CA GLN A 270 7.87 32.91 -11.44
C GLN A 270 6.87 33.80 -12.19
N LYS A 271 5.56 33.59 -11.99
CA LYS A 271 4.52 34.44 -12.55
C LYS A 271 4.65 35.89 -12.08
N LYS A 272 4.84 36.13 -10.78
CA LYS A 272 5.06 37.49 -10.24
C LYS A 272 6.30 38.18 -10.85
N VAL A 273 7.38 37.43 -11.08
CA VAL A 273 8.59 37.97 -11.74
C VAL A 273 8.31 38.31 -13.20
N SER A 274 7.59 37.43 -13.91
CA SER A 274 7.22 37.63 -15.32
C SER A 274 6.28 38.81 -15.50
N ASP A 275 5.28 38.97 -14.62
CA ASP A 275 4.37 40.12 -14.62
C ASP A 275 5.11 41.44 -14.39
N LYS A 276 6.12 41.46 -13.50
CA LYS A 276 7.00 42.62 -13.32
C LYS A 276 7.78 42.94 -14.60
N LYS A 277 8.40 41.94 -15.24
CA LYS A 277 9.13 42.14 -16.51
C LYS A 277 8.21 42.70 -17.60
N LEU A 278 7.02 42.14 -17.75
CA LEU A 278 5.99 42.63 -18.68
C LEU A 278 5.62 44.09 -18.43
N SER A 279 5.49 44.49 -17.16
CA SER A 279 5.20 45.88 -16.81
C SER A 279 6.34 46.84 -17.19
N THR A 280 7.60 46.42 -17.06
CA THR A 280 8.77 47.20 -17.48
C THR A 280 8.81 47.35 -18.99
N VAL A 281 8.65 46.24 -19.72
CA VAL A 281 8.62 46.24 -21.19
C VAL A 281 7.50 47.14 -21.71
N ARG A 282 6.30 47.11 -21.10
CA ARG A 282 5.21 48.02 -21.47
C ARG A 282 5.58 49.50 -21.30
N LYS A 283 6.24 49.86 -20.20
CA LYS A 283 6.71 51.24 -19.96
C LYS A 283 7.76 51.67 -20.99
N GLU A 284 8.68 50.78 -21.34
CA GLU A 284 9.68 51.04 -22.38
C GLU A 284 9.02 51.23 -23.75
N LEU A 285 8.03 50.40 -24.08
CA LEU A 285 7.25 50.50 -25.32
C LEU A 285 6.49 51.84 -25.40
N GLU A 286 5.84 52.26 -24.31
CA GLU A 286 5.18 53.56 -24.21
C GLU A 286 6.17 54.73 -24.36
N ALA A 287 7.38 54.61 -23.82
CA ALA A 287 8.41 55.64 -23.95
C ALA A 287 8.93 55.76 -25.40
N ILE A 288 9.17 54.63 -26.07
CA ILE A 288 9.59 54.59 -27.48
C ILE A 288 8.48 55.11 -28.39
N GLN A 289 7.21 54.80 -28.09
CA GLN A 289 6.10 55.28 -28.89
C GLN A 289 5.91 56.80 -28.77
N LYS A 290 6.16 57.37 -27.57
CA LYS A 290 6.18 58.83 -27.37
C LYS A 290 7.32 59.53 -28.09
N SER A 291 8.49 58.92 -28.21
CA SER A 291 9.62 59.52 -28.95
C SER A 291 9.47 59.45 -30.47
N LYS A 292 8.60 58.58 -31.00
CA LYS A 292 8.38 58.43 -32.45
C LYS A 292 7.38 59.43 -33.04
N ASN A 293 6.50 60.02 -32.22
CA ASN A 293 5.53 61.05 -32.66
C ASN A 293 6.08 62.46 -32.48
N VAL A 294 7.19 62.79 -33.15
CA VAL A 294 7.68 64.17 -33.21
C VAL A 294 7.03 64.88 -34.40
N GLU A 295 5.95 65.62 -34.16
CA GLU A 295 5.34 66.50 -35.15
C GLU A 295 6.05 67.86 -35.16
N LEU A 296 6.85 68.10 -36.20
CA LEU A 296 7.41 69.43 -36.47
C LEU A 296 6.37 70.30 -37.19
N SER A 297 6.31 71.59 -36.84
CA SER A 297 5.48 72.53 -37.61
C SER A 297 6.07 72.75 -39.01
N ASP A 298 5.25 73.14 -39.98
CA ASP A 298 5.73 73.35 -41.36
C ASP A 298 6.84 74.42 -41.42
N ARG A 299 6.78 75.42 -40.53
CA ARG A 299 7.85 76.42 -40.38
C ARG A 299 9.16 75.82 -39.85
N GLN A 300 9.08 74.86 -38.93
CA GLN A 300 10.26 74.16 -38.41
C GLN A 300 10.85 73.21 -39.46
N LYS A 301 10.01 72.55 -40.25
CA LYS A 301 10.45 71.74 -41.39
C LYS A 301 11.16 72.59 -42.45
N GLU A 302 10.65 73.77 -42.74
CA GLU A 302 11.28 74.73 -43.66
C GLU A 302 12.65 75.20 -43.14
N VAL A 303 12.74 75.57 -41.85
CA VAL A 303 14.02 75.94 -41.21
C VAL A 303 15.04 74.80 -41.30
N LEU A 304 14.62 73.55 -41.06
CA LEU A 304 15.47 72.37 -41.21
C LEU A 304 15.85 72.08 -42.67
N GLY A 305 14.92 72.21 -43.61
CA GLY A 305 15.20 72.03 -45.04
C GLY A 305 16.25 73.02 -45.54
N ASN A 306 16.10 74.30 -45.20
CA ASN A 306 17.09 75.34 -45.52
C ASN A 306 18.44 75.13 -44.82
N LEU A 307 18.42 74.56 -43.61
CA LEU A 307 19.63 74.19 -42.89
C LEU A 307 20.39 73.05 -43.60
N VAL A 308 19.71 72.11 -44.24
CA VAL A 308 20.38 71.07 -45.05
C VAL A 308 21.04 71.68 -46.29
N VAL A 309 20.35 72.61 -46.97
CA VAL A 309 20.85 73.21 -48.22
C VAL A 309 22.09 74.09 -47.99
N MET A 310 22.11 74.89 -46.93
CA MET A 310 23.16 75.90 -46.72
C MET A 310 23.95 75.76 -45.42
N GLY A 311 23.52 74.90 -44.49
CA GLY A 311 24.10 74.79 -43.14
C GLY A 311 25.57 74.36 -43.11
N MET A 312 26.06 73.67 -44.12
CA MET A 312 27.48 73.29 -44.21
C MET A 312 28.38 74.44 -44.69
N LYS A 313 27.84 75.37 -45.49
CA LYS A 313 28.61 76.45 -46.15
C LYS A 313 28.40 77.83 -45.50
N LYS A 314 27.27 78.03 -44.82
CA LYS A 314 26.81 79.34 -44.34
C LYS A 314 26.52 79.34 -42.83
N SER A 315 26.68 80.50 -42.19
CA SER A 315 26.33 80.71 -40.78
C SER A 315 24.81 80.79 -40.60
N TYR A 316 24.32 80.66 -39.37
CA TYR A 316 22.89 80.84 -39.10
C TYR A 316 22.39 82.24 -39.45
N THR A 317 23.26 83.24 -39.37
CA THR A 317 22.97 84.63 -39.75
C THR A 317 22.69 84.71 -41.25
N ASP A 318 23.55 84.12 -42.08
CA ASP A 318 23.42 84.16 -43.54
C ASP A 318 22.20 83.37 -44.03
N ILE A 319 21.83 82.29 -43.32
CA ILE A 319 20.63 81.50 -43.63
C ILE A 319 19.38 82.27 -43.22
N ALA A 320 19.38 82.95 -42.08
CA ALA A 320 18.28 83.80 -41.65
C ALA A 320 17.99 84.91 -42.66
N GLU A 321 19.05 85.56 -43.16
CA GLU A 321 18.97 86.58 -44.21
C GLU A 321 18.41 86.00 -45.51
N ALA A 322 18.92 84.84 -45.97
CA ALA A 322 18.42 84.18 -47.17
C ALA A 322 16.95 83.69 -47.04
N MET A 323 16.49 83.42 -45.82
CA MET A 323 15.09 83.10 -45.50
C MET A 323 14.20 84.35 -45.33
N ASN A 324 14.74 85.56 -45.47
CA ASN A 324 14.08 86.83 -45.17
C ASN A 324 13.45 86.87 -43.76
N ILE A 325 14.17 86.36 -42.75
CA ILE A 325 13.77 86.46 -41.34
C ILE A 325 14.86 87.05 -40.46
N SER A 326 14.46 87.52 -39.28
CA SER A 326 15.42 87.98 -38.28
C SER A 326 16.29 86.81 -37.79
N VAL A 327 17.56 87.11 -37.50
CA VAL A 327 18.52 86.17 -36.93
C VAL A 327 18.00 85.56 -35.63
N ASP A 328 17.39 86.38 -34.77
CA ASP A 328 16.74 85.93 -33.53
C ASP A 328 15.55 85.00 -33.79
N GLY A 329 14.77 85.27 -34.84
CA GLY A 329 13.66 84.40 -35.26
C GLY A 329 14.16 83.03 -35.73
N PHE A 330 15.24 83.00 -36.53
CA PHE A 330 15.87 81.75 -36.96
C PHE A 330 16.46 80.98 -35.77
N GLN A 331 17.18 81.66 -34.87
CA GLN A 331 17.74 81.02 -33.66
C GLN A 331 16.66 80.50 -32.72
N THR A 332 15.54 81.20 -32.58
CA THR A 332 14.38 80.75 -31.79
C THR A 332 13.81 79.46 -32.34
N HIS A 333 13.65 79.35 -33.66
CA HIS A 333 13.20 78.10 -34.29
C HIS A 333 14.22 76.98 -34.10
N ILE A 334 15.52 77.23 -34.30
CA ILE A 334 16.58 76.24 -34.05
C ILE A 334 16.55 75.74 -32.59
N TYR A 335 16.38 76.63 -31.62
CA TYR A 335 16.27 76.27 -30.21
C TYR A 335 15.03 75.39 -29.93
N GLN A 336 13.86 75.77 -30.46
CA GLN A 336 12.64 74.98 -30.32
C GLN A 336 12.79 73.58 -30.93
N ILE A 337 13.38 73.50 -32.13
CA ILE A 337 13.64 72.23 -32.83
C ILE A 337 14.60 71.37 -32.01
N LYS A 338 15.71 71.93 -31.50
CA LYS A 338 16.64 71.21 -30.63
C LYS A 338 15.97 70.65 -29.38
N LYS A 339 15.06 71.43 -28.76
CA LYS A 339 14.29 70.98 -27.60
C LYS A 339 13.34 69.84 -27.95
N ILE A 340 12.66 69.90 -29.11
CA ILE A 340 11.75 68.86 -29.59
C ILE A 340 12.50 67.57 -29.93
N LEU A 341 13.70 67.69 -30.50
CA LEU A 341 14.55 66.57 -30.93
C LEU A 341 15.53 66.09 -29.85
N ASN A 342 15.50 66.68 -28.64
CA ASN A 342 16.47 66.44 -27.56
C ASN A 342 17.96 66.56 -28.00
N VAL A 343 18.27 67.49 -28.92
CA VAL A 343 19.63 67.75 -29.42
C VAL A 343 20.34 68.75 -28.49
N SER A 344 21.53 68.38 -28.00
CA SER A 344 22.37 69.22 -27.13
C SER A 344 23.86 69.04 -27.46
N GLY A 345 24.69 70.05 -27.15
CA GLY A 345 26.14 70.01 -27.37
C GLY A 345 26.67 70.86 -28.54
N VAL A 346 28.00 70.85 -28.71
CA VAL A 346 28.75 71.69 -29.67
C VAL A 346 28.43 71.30 -31.13
N ASP A 347 28.12 70.03 -31.37
CA ASP A 347 27.80 69.48 -32.70
C ASP A 347 26.31 69.60 -33.08
N GLY A 348 25.54 70.38 -32.31
CA GLY A 348 24.09 70.47 -32.48
C GLY A 348 23.64 71.07 -33.81
N LYS A 349 24.52 71.60 -34.66
CA LYS A 349 24.19 72.01 -36.04
C LYS A 349 24.21 70.81 -36.98
N GLU A 350 25.22 69.95 -36.87
CA GLU A 350 25.39 68.74 -37.68
C GLU A 350 24.30 67.70 -37.40
N GLN A 351 23.95 67.52 -36.11
CA GLN A 351 22.85 66.62 -35.73
C GLN A 351 21.49 67.04 -36.33
N LEU A 352 21.23 68.33 -36.46
CA LEU A 352 20.01 68.84 -37.10
C LEU A 352 20.03 68.62 -38.61
N ILE A 353 21.19 68.78 -39.25
CA ILE A 353 21.37 68.51 -40.69
C ILE A 353 21.17 67.01 -40.97
N ASN A 354 21.75 66.12 -40.17
CA ASN A 354 21.59 64.68 -40.31
C ASN A 354 20.14 64.25 -40.11
N PHE A 355 19.49 64.72 -39.04
CA PHE A 355 18.07 64.44 -38.79
C PHE A 355 17.19 64.90 -39.97
N ALA A 356 17.42 66.11 -40.48
CA ALA A 356 16.65 66.65 -41.60
C ALA A 356 16.91 65.91 -42.92
N THR A 357 18.12 65.38 -43.11
CA THR A 357 18.48 64.56 -44.27
C THR A 357 17.81 63.18 -44.21
N GLU A 358 17.89 62.50 -43.06
CA GLU A 358 17.27 61.19 -42.83
C GLU A 358 15.74 61.21 -42.96
N ASN A 359 15.11 62.32 -42.57
CA ASN A 359 13.66 62.53 -42.69
C ASN A 359 13.24 63.21 -44.00
N ASN A 360 14.15 63.31 -44.98
CA ASN A 360 13.91 63.90 -46.30
C ASN A 360 13.32 65.33 -46.27
N LEU A 361 13.63 66.15 -45.27
CA LEU A 361 13.03 67.50 -45.10
C LEU A 361 13.53 68.53 -46.12
N ILE A 362 14.47 68.15 -47.00
CA ILE A 362 15.02 68.99 -48.08
C ILE A 362 13.92 69.60 -48.97
N HIS A 363 12.82 68.88 -49.20
CA HIS A 363 11.73 69.39 -50.06
C HIS A 363 10.98 70.59 -49.47
N PHE A 364 11.13 70.86 -48.17
CA PHE A 364 10.62 72.08 -47.53
C PHE A 364 11.57 73.27 -47.64
N ALA A 365 12.76 73.10 -48.23
CA ALA A 365 13.70 74.19 -48.42
C ALA A 365 13.15 75.24 -49.40
N THR A 366 13.13 76.49 -48.95
CA THR A 366 12.69 77.65 -49.74
C THR A 366 13.86 78.38 -50.39
N ILE A 367 15.09 78.13 -49.93
CA ILE A 367 16.32 78.68 -50.52
C ILE A 367 16.88 77.69 -51.54
N LYS A 368 17.22 78.19 -52.74
CA LYS A 368 17.94 77.40 -53.74
C LYS A 368 19.45 77.50 -53.50
N SER A 369 20.13 76.36 -53.56
CA SER A 369 21.60 76.33 -53.65
C SER A 369 21.99 76.83 -55.04
N ASP A 370 22.42 78.07 -55.16
CA ASP A 370 23.32 78.44 -56.26
C ASP A 370 24.62 77.63 -56.08
N GLY A 371 25.11 77.01 -57.15
CA GLY A 371 26.21 76.01 -57.14
C GLY A 371 27.41 76.38 -56.27
#